data_AF-A0A7S3MSF6-F1
#
_entry.id   AF-A0A7S3MSF6-F1
#
_cell.length_a   1.000
_cell.length_b   1.000
_cell.length_c   1.000
_cell.angle_alpha   90.00
_cell.angle_beta   90.00
_cell.angle_gamma   90.00
#
_symmetry.space_group_name_H-M   'P 1'
#
loop_
_entity.id
_entity.type
_entity.pdbx_description
1 polymer ?
#
loop_
_entity_poly.entity_id
_entity_poly.type
_entity_poly.pdbx_seq_one_letter_code
_entity_poly.pdbx_strand_id
1 'polypeptide(L)'
;GTLVGLAHLLTGTTDFDQIMDLAKKGDNAGVDFQVRDIYGDSNPFGDTLKGDRIASSFAKVANDEDTPVERLESAYKKEDILSSLLIMISYNIALIACFTAYQ
;
A
#
# COMPACT_ATOMS: atom_id res chain seq x y z
N GLY A 1 14.07 1.84 -9.30
CA GLY A 1 14.90 1.50 -8.12
C GLY A 1 14.04 1.22 -6.90
N THR A 2 13.29 2.21 -6.41
CA THR A 2 12.54 2.17 -5.14
C THR A 2 11.68 0.92 -4.95
N LEU A 3 10.87 0.55 -5.95
CA LEU A 3 9.99 -0.62 -5.85
C LEU A 3 10.78 -1.91 -5.58
N VAL A 4 11.78 -2.20 -6.42
CA VAL A 4 12.59 -3.42 -6.29
C VAL A 4 13.41 -3.41 -5.00
N GLY A 5 13.98 -2.26 -4.62
CA GLY A 5 14.77 -2.12 -3.39
C GLY A 5 13.94 -2.36 -2.13
N LEU A 6 12.76 -1.75 -2.03
CA LEU A 6 11.86 -1.94 -0.89
C LEU A 6 11.21 -3.33 -0.89
N ALA A 7 10.85 -3.87 -2.05
CA ALA A 7 10.37 -5.25 -2.17
C ALA A 7 11.40 -6.25 -1.65
N HIS A 8 12.68 -6.04 -1.96
CA HIS A 8 13.75 -6.88 -1.45
C HIS A 8 13.89 -6.77 0.07
N LEU A 9 13.93 -5.55 0.61
CA LEU A 9 14.06 -5.32 2.05
C LEU A 9 12.89 -5.91 2.85
N LEU A 10 11.66 -5.78 2.35
CA LEU A 10 10.45 -6.12 3.11
C LEU A 10 9.95 -7.55 2.90
N THR A 11 10.32 -8.20 1.79
CA THR A 11 9.79 -9.54 1.46
C THR A 11 10.86 -10.55 1.06
N GLY A 12 12.09 -10.08 0.82
CA GLY A 12 13.19 -10.86 0.23
C GLY A 12 13.13 -10.97 -1.31
N THR A 13 12.06 -10.49 -1.96
CA THR A 13 11.85 -10.65 -3.40
C THR A 13 12.66 -9.63 -4.21
N THR A 14 13.54 -10.09 -5.11
CA THR A 14 14.39 -9.22 -5.94
C THR A 14 14.00 -9.21 -7.42
N ASP A 15 13.42 -10.30 -7.91
CA ASP A 15 13.04 -10.43 -9.31
C ASP A 15 11.81 -9.58 -9.61
N PHE A 16 11.90 -8.74 -10.63
CA PHE A 16 10.85 -7.79 -10.95
C PHE A 16 9.55 -8.46 -11.38
N ASP A 17 9.63 -9.49 -12.22
CA ASP A 17 8.45 -10.19 -12.72
C ASP A 17 7.74 -10.94 -11.58
N GLN A 18 8.51 -11.56 -10.69
CA GLN A 18 8.00 -12.15 -9.47
C GLN A 18 7.32 -11.13 -8.55
N ILE A 19 7.89 -9.93 -8.38
CA ILE A 19 7.27 -8.84 -7.62
C ILE A 19 5.91 -8.50 -8.20
N MET A 20 5.83 -8.32 -9.53
CA MET A 20 4.56 -8.01 -10.21
C MET A 20 3.52 -9.12 -10.01
N ASP A 21 3.93 -10.38 -10.13
CA ASP A 21 3.01 -11.51 -10.04
C ASP A 21 2.50 -11.78 -8.62
N LEU A 22 3.32 -11.50 -7.61
CA LEU A 22 2.88 -11.54 -6.20
C LEU A 22 1.98 -10.35 -5.88
N ALA A 23 2.34 -9.14 -6.33
CA ALA A 23 1.54 -7.94 -6.11
C ALA A 23 0.13 -8.08 -6.69
N LYS A 24 -0.03 -8.66 -7.89
CA LYS A 24 -1.34 -8.94 -8.51
C LYS A 24 -2.23 -9.88 -7.68
N LYS A 25 -1.65 -10.73 -6.85
CA LYS A 25 -2.38 -11.69 -6.00
C LYS A 25 -2.70 -11.11 -4.61
N GLY A 26 -2.07 -10.00 -4.25
CA GLY A 26 -2.23 -9.37 -2.95
C GLY A 26 -3.38 -8.38 -2.90
N ASP A 27 -3.92 -8.20 -1.70
CA ASP A 27 -4.90 -7.17 -1.39
C ASP A 27 -4.24 -6.12 -0.50
N ASN A 28 -4.03 -4.92 -1.04
CA ASN A 28 -3.39 -3.83 -0.32
C ASN A 28 -4.19 -3.40 0.93
N ALA A 29 -5.50 -3.70 1.00
CA ALA A 29 -6.31 -3.43 2.18
C ALA A 29 -5.85 -4.23 3.41
N GLY A 30 -5.01 -5.26 3.26
CA GLY A 30 -4.36 -5.95 4.38
C GLY A 30 -3.32 -5.12 5.12
N VAL A 31 -2.72 -4.11 4.47
CA VAL A 31 -1.61 -3.30 5.01
C VAL A 31 -1.89 -1.79 4.99
N ASP A 32 -2.77 -1.32 4.11
CA ASP A 32 -3.12 0.08 3.96
C ASP A 32 -4.37 0.45 4.75
N PHE A 33 -4.44 1.70 5.19
CA PHE A 33 -5.71 2.31 5.55
C PHE A 33 -6.43 2.80 4.31
N GLN A 34 -7.71 2.45 4.24
CA GLN A 34 -8.64 3.03 3.29
C GLN A 34 -9.37 4.21 3.94
N VAL A 35 -9.98 5.06 3.13
CA VAL A 35 -10.75 6.23 3.60
C VAL A 35 -11.83 5.82 4.61
N ARG A 36 -12.47 4.66 4.41
CA ARG A 36 -13.42 4.09 5.36
C ARG A 36 -12.81 3.71 6.71
N ASP A 37 -11.52 3.36 6.75
CA ASP A 37 -10.84 3.03 8.01
C ASP A 37 -10.65 4.29 8.89
N ILE A 38 -10.69 5.49 8.28
CA ILE A 38 -10.58 6.78 8.99
C ILE A 38 -11.96 7.36 9.33
N TYR A 39 -12.90 7.32 8.38
CA TYR A 39 -14.18 8.04 8.50
C TYR A 39 -15.40 7.13 8.73
N GLY A 40 -15.26 5.82 8.59
CA GLY A 40 -16.38 4.87 8.64
C GLY A 40 -17.49 5.25 7.66
N ASP A 41 -18.73 5.13 8.11
CA ASP A 41 -19.93 5.53 7.35
C ASP A 41 -20.12 7.05 7.27
N SER A 42 -19.37 7.82 8.07
CA SER A 42 -19.48 9.28 8.15
C SER A 42 -18.49 9.99 7.22
N ASN A 43 -18.29 9.48 6.01
CA ASN A 43 -17.33 10.05 5.05
C ASN A 43 -17.77 11.48 4.62
N PRO A 44 -17.05 12.54 5.04
CA PRO A 44 -17.45 13.92 4.76
C PRO A 44 -17.29 14.30 3.28
N PHE A 45 -16.58 13.49 2.50
CA PHE A 45 -16.30 13.74 1.09
C PHE A 45 -17.30 13.07 0.14
N GLY A 46 -18.27 12.32 0.68
CA GLY A 46 -19.30 11.61 -0.10
C GLY A 46 -18.69 10.78 -1.23
N ASP A 47 -19.24 10.92 -2.44
CA ASP A 47 -18.81 10.17 -3.62
C ASP A 47 -17.49 10.66 -4.24
N THR A 48 -17.00 11.83 -3.82
CA THR A 48 -15.78 12.46 -4.39
C THR A 48 -14.53 11.69 -3.97
N LEU A 49 -14.51 11.19 -2.73
CA LEU A 49 -13.43 10.36 -2.20
C LEU A 49 -14.03 9.07 -1.66
N LYS A 50 -14.10 8.05 -2.51
CA LYS A 50 -14.71 6.76 -2.17
C LYS A 50 -14.00 6.09 -0.99
N GLY A 51 -14.78 5.42 -0.13
CA GLY A 51 -14.31 4.78 1.09
C GLY A 51 -13.28 3.65 0.88
N ASP A 52 -13.24 3.05 -0.31
CA ASP A 52 -12.30 1.98 -0.69
C ASP A 52 -10.93 2.51 -1.17
N ARG A 53 -10.80 3.83 -1.35
CA ARG A 53 -9.53 4.45 -1.75
C ARG A 53 -8.53 4.38 -0.61
N ILE A 54 -7.27 4.17 -0.97
CA ILE A 54 -6.16 4.27 -0.02
C ILE A 54 -6.13 5.69 0.54
N ALA A 55 -6.19 5.81 1.86
CA ALA A 55 -5.97 7.05 2.58
C ALA A 55 -4.52 7.15 3.06
N SER A 56 -3.94 6.04 3.51
CA SER A 56 -2.54 5.99 3.96
C SER A 56 -1.93 4.61 3.73
N SER A 57 -0.87 4.58 2.93
CA SER A 57 -0.12 3.35 2.63
C SER A 57 0.63 2.84 3.86
N PHE A 58 0.62 1.52 4.10
CA PHE A 58 1.25 0.85 5.24
C PHE A 58 0.74 1.25 6.63
N ALA A 59 -0.38 1.97 6.72
CA ALA A 59 -0.89 2.46 7.99
C ALA A 59 -1.34 1.34 8.94
N LYS A 60 -1.81 0.18 8.46
CA LYS A 60 -2.17 -0.94 9.35
C LYS A 60 -0.94 -1.46 10.06
N VAL A 61 0.15 -1.64 9.31
CA VAL A 61 1.45 -2.08 9.85
C VAL A 61 2.00 -1.04 10.83
N ALA A 62 1.89 0.25 10.53
CA ALA A 62 2.39 1.31 11.39
C ALA A 62 1.61 1.48 12.71
N ASN A 63 0.33 1.05 12.74
CA ASN A 63 -0.53 1.11 13.92
C ASN A 63 -0.75 -0.27 14.56
N ASP A 64 0.06 -1.27 14.19
CA ASP A 64 0.02 -2.61 14.76
C ASP A 64 0.81 -2.63 16.08
N GLU A 65 0.11 -2.38 17.18
CA GLU A 65 0.68 -2.45 18.54
C GLU A 65 0.62 -3.86 19.13
N ASP A 66 -0.19 -4.75 18.55
CA ASP A 66 -0.45 -6.10 19.06
C ASP A 66 0.63 -7.10 18.61
N THR A 67 1.23 -6.88 17.45
CA THR A 67 2.27 -7.75 16.90
C THR A 67 3.67 -7.31 17.35
N PRO A 68 4.44 -8.17 18.05
CA PRO A 68 5.84 -7.87 18.37
C PRO A 68 6.67 -7.62 17.11
N VAL A 69 7.65 -6.71 17.20
CA VAL A 69 8.47 -6.28 16.06
C VAL A 69 9.15 -7.46 15.36
N GLU A 70 9.59 -8.46 16.13
CA GLU A 70 10.25 -9.66 15.61
C GLU A 70 9.33 -10.55 14.77
N ARG A 71 8.00 -10.38 14.91
CA ARG A 71 6.98 -11.16 14.21
C ARG A 71 6.27 -10.38 13.11
N LEU A 72 6.47 -9.06 12.99
CA LEU A 72 5.83 -8.22 11.98
C LEU A 72 6.01 -8.77 10.56
N GLU A 73 7.21 -9.22 10.21
CA GLU A 73 7.49 -9.81 8.89
C GLU A 73 6.64 -11.04 8.57
N SER A 74 6.24 -11.80 9.60
CA SER A 74 5.42 -13.01 9.46
C SER A 74 3.92 -12.76 9.62
N ALA A 75 3.54 -11.60 10.16
CA ALA A 75 2.14 -11.25 10.43
C ALA A 75 1.39 -10.79 9.18
N TYR A 76 2.12 -10.20 8.22
CA TYR A 76 1.56 -9.68 6.97
C TYR A 76 1.93 -10.56 5.78
N LYS A 77 0.99 -10.71 4.85
CA LYS A 77 1.24 -11.46 3.62
C LYS A 77 2.19 -10.67 2.73
N LYS A 78 3.17 -11.37 2.15
CA LYS A 78 4.14 -10.77 1.22
C LYS A 78 3.43 -10.17 0.00
N GLU A 79 2.40 -10.85 -0.49
CA GLU A 79 1.57 -10.40 -1.60
C GLU A 79 0.91 -9.05 -1.31
N ASP A 80 0.34 -8.88 -0.11
CA ASP A 80 -0.34 -7.63 0.30
C ASP A 80 0.66 -6.48 0.43
N ILE A 81 1.85 -6.75 1.00
CA ILE A 81 2.96 -5.79 1.07
C ILE A 81 3.39 -5.34 -0.34
N LEU A 82 3.60 -6.29 -1.26
CA LEU A 82 4.03 -5.98 -2.63
C LEU A 82 2.93 -5.26 -3.42
N SER A 83 1.66 -5.59 -3.19
CA SER A 83 0.50 -4.92 -3.77
C SER A 83 0.46 -3.44 -3.35
N SER A 84 0.55 -3.17 -2.05
CA SER A 84 0.61 -1.80 -1.52
C SER A 84 1.83 -1.02 -2.03
N LEU A 85 3.03 -1.61 -2.00
CA LEU A 85 4.24 -0.96 -2.54
C LEU A 85 4.07 -0.55 -3.99
N LEU A 86 3.55 -1.46 -4.83
CA LEU A 86 3.32 -1.21 -6.24
C LEU A 86 2.34 -0.06 -6.43
N ILE A 87 1.17 -0.13 -5.77
CA ILE A 87 0.13 0.91 -5.88
C ILE A 87 0.66 2.26 -5.40
N MET A 88 1.29 2.30 -4.22
CA MET A 88 1.83 3.53 -3.62
C MET A 88 2.81 4.22 -4.56
N ILE A 89 3.78 3.48 -5.10
CA ILE A 89 4.82 4.05 -5.98
C ILE A 89 4.19 4.49 -7.31
N SER A 90 3.33 3.67 -7.91
CA SER A 90 2.65 4.00 -9.16
C SER A 90 1.76 5.24 -9.02
N TYR A 91 0.98 5.33 -7.94
CA TYR A 91 0.11 6.48 -7.68
C TYR A 91 0.90 7.75 -7.43
N ASN A 92 1.97 7.69 -6.64
CA ASN A 92 2.82 8.86 -6.42
C ASN A 92 3.44 9.39 -7.72
N ILE A 93 3.95 8.50 -8.58
CA ILE A 93 4.48 8.91 -9.89
C ILE A 93 3.38 9.52 -10.76
N ALA A 94 2.22 8.88 -10.84
CA ALA A 94 1.11 9.35 -11.66
C ALA A 94 0.58 10.72 -11.18
N LEU A 95 0.48 10.92 -9.86
CA LEU A 95 0.03 12.19 -9.28
C LEU A 95 1.02 13.32 -9.56
N ILE A 96 2.32 13.07 -9.38
CA ILE A 96 3.36 14.06 -9.71
C ILE A 96 3.30 14.40 -11.20
N ALA A 97 3.25 13.40 -12.07
CA ALA A 97 3.18 13.60 -13.52
C ALA A 97 1.95 14.41 -13.93
N CYS A 98 0.79 14.07 -13.37
CA CYS A 98 -0.46 14.81 -13.55
C CYS A 98 -0.29 16.27 -13.11
N PHE A 99 0.19 16.50 -11.89
CA PHE A 99 0.39 17.85 -11.36
C PHE A 99 1.35 18.69 -12.21
N THR A 100 2.44 18.09 -12.70
CA THR A 100 3.40 18.76 -13.59
C THR A 100 2.86 19.01 -15.00
N ALA A 101 1.92 18.21 -15.49
CA ALA A 101 1.33 18.39 -16.82
C ALA A 101 0.26 19.49 -16.88
N TYR A 102 -0.34 19.82 -15.73
CA TYR A 102 -1.32 20.90 -15.58
C TYR A 102 -0.71 22.23 -15.10
N GLN A 103 0.63 22.31 -14.95
CA GLN A 103 1.38 23.56 -14.79
C GLN A 103 1.76 24.15 -16.15
#